data_AF-A0A932DVV1-F1
#
_entry.id   AF-A0A932DVV1-F1
#
_cell.length_a   1.000
_cell.length_b   1.000
_cell.length_c   1.000
_cell.angle_alpha   90.00
_cell.angle_beta   90.00
_cell.angle_gamma   90.00
#
_symmetry.space_group_name_H-M   'P 1'
#
loop_
_entity.id
_entity.type
_entity.pdbx_description
1 polymer ?
#
loop_
_entity_poly.entity_id
_entity_poly.type
_entity_poly.pdbx_seq_one_letter_code
_entity_poly.pdbx_strand_id
1 'polypeptide(L)'
;MTVGRDTYVHNMLAVCGGANVFAERPERYPTVTLAEVAAAAPEVILLPDEPYRFRQAHLADFEPHRDIPAIRAGRVHFVDGKLLAWYGPRIAEALERRPPLLAP
;
A
#
# COMPACT_ATOMS: atom_id res chain seq x y z
N MET A 1 -6.82 -8.47 -2.72
CA MET A 1 -7.43 -7.80 -1.54
C MET A 1 -6.59 -6.59 -1.20
N THR A 2 -7.22 -5.50 -0.78
CA THR A 2 -6.56 -4.26 -0.35
C THR A 2 -7.18 -3.78 0.97
N VAL A 3 -6.80 -2.59 1.44
CA VAL A 3 -7.21 -2.00 2.72
C VAL A 3 -8.33 -0.98 2.53
N GLY A 4 -9.42 -1.11 3.29
CA GLY A 4 -10.49 -0.11 3.38
C GLY A 4 -10.24 0.93 4.47
N ARG A 5 -11.11 1.95 4.55
CA ARG A 5 -10.99 3.05 5.54
C ARG A 5 -11.07 2.60 6.99
N ASP A 6 -11.82 1.54 7.29
CA ASP A 6 -11.98 1.02 8.65
C ASP A 6 -10.86 0.02 9.05
N THR A 7 -9.61 0.41 8.79
CA THR A 7 -8.42 -0.41 9.08
C THR A 7 -7.31 0.38 9.76
N TYR A 8 -6.52 -0.30 10.58
CA TYR A 8 -5.31 0.29 11.16
C TYR A 8 -4.33 0.77 10.08
N VAL A 9 -4.18 0.01 8.99
CA VAL A 9 -3.31 0.36 7.87
C VAL A 9 -3.75 1.70 7.25
N HIS A 10 -5.05 1.91 7.04
CA HIS A 10 -5.55 3.18 6.53
C HIS A 10 -5.15 4.36 7.43
N ASN A 11 -5.38 4.27 8.74
CA ASN A 11 -5.01 5.32 9.69
C ASN A 11 -3.49 5.55 9.72
N MET A 12 -2.70 4.48 9.67
CA MET A 12 -1.24 4.55 9.63
C MET A 12 -0.75 5.27 8.37
N LEU A 13 -1.33 4.99 7.20
CA LEU A 13 -1.02 5.70 5.96
C LEU A 13 -1.37 7.19 6.07
N ALA A 14 -2.56 7.51 6.58
CA ALA A 14 -3.02 8.90 6.74
C ALA A 14 -2.11 9.72 7.67
N VAL A 15 -1.72 9.16 8.82
CA VAL A 15 -0.80 9.82 9.76
C VAL A 15 0.58 10.02 9.14
N CYS A 16 1.02 9.13 8.25
CA CYS A 16 2.28 9.26 7.53
C CYS A 16 2.19 10.16 6.28
N GLY A 17 1.05 10.84 6.06
CA GLY A 17 0.85 11.77 4.95
C GLY A 17 0.37 11.13 3.64
N GLY A 18 0.03 9.83 3.64
CA GLY A 18 -0.49 9.14 2.47
C GLY A 18 -2.01 9.18 2.37
N ALA A 19 -2.52 9.11 1.13
CA ALA A 19 -3.94 8.92 0.86
C ALA A 19 -4.20 7.48 0.37
N ASN A 20 -5.16 6.79 1.00
CA ASN A 20 -5.58 5.46 0.54
C ASN A 20 -6.55 5.61 -0.63
N VAL A 21 -6.13 5.22 -1.84
CA VAL A 21 -6.92 5.31 -3.08
C VAL A 21 -8.21 4.45 -3.07
N PHE A 22 -8.35 3.53 -2.11
CA PHE A 22 -9.55 2.70 -1.93
C PHE A 22 -10.34 3.03 -0.65
N ALA A 23 -10.12 4.19 -0.02
CA ALA A 23 -10.80 4.58 1.22
C ALA A 23 -12.33 4.61 1.11
N GLU A 24 -12.87 4.96 -0.06
CA GLU A 24 -14.31 5.07 -0.32
C GLU A 24 -15.01 3.73 -0.57
N ARG A 25 -14.27 2.61 -0.63
CA ARG A 25 -14.88 1.29 -0.72
C ARG A 25 -15.60 0.95 0.60
N PRO A 26 -16.83 0.41 0.54
CA PRO A 26 -17.62 0.13 1.73
C PRO A 26 -17.06 -1.04 2.55
N GLU A 27 -16.38 -1.99 1.90
CA GLU A 27 -15.79 -3.14 2.57
C GLU A 27 -14.54 -2.78 3.37
N ARG A 28 -14.37 -3.43 4.53
CA ARG A 28 -13.19 -3.24 5.38
C ARG A 28 -11.88 -3.68 4.71
N TYR A 29 -11.93 -4.77 3.94
CA TYR A 29 -10.81 -5.28 3.13
C TYR A 29 -11.33 -5.64 1.73
N PRO A 30 -11.50 -4.66 0.84
CA PRO A 30 -12.11 -4.90 -0.46
C PRO A 30 -11.21 -5.77 -1.34
N THR A 31 -11.83 -6.58 -2.18
CA THR A 31 -11.14 -7.25 -3.28
C THR A 31 -11.15 -6.34 -4.48
N VAL A 32 -9.97 -6.09 -5.05
CA VAL A 32 -9.77 -5.24 -6.22
C VAL A 32 -8.97 -6.01 -7.27
N THR A 33 -9.26 -5.71 -8.52
CA THR A 33 -8.50 -6.16 -9.68
C THR A 33 -7.37 -5.19 -10.00
N LEU A 34 -6.37 -5.62 -10.76
CA LEU A 34 -5.29 -4.72 -11.21
C LEU A 34 -5.78 -3.64 -12.17
N ALA A 35 -6.85 -3.89 -12.92
CA ALA A 35 -7.51 -2.86 -13.72
C ALA A 35 -8.11 -1.76 -12.84
N GLU A 36 -8.71 -2.09 -11.70
CA GLU A 36 -9.19 -1.10 -10.73
C GLU A 36 -8.04 -0.37 -10.03
N VAL A 37 -6.91 -1.03 -9.78
CA VAL A 37 -5.68 -0.37 -9.29
C VAL A 37 -5.16 0.62 -10.34
N ALA A 38 -5.17 0.25 -11.62
CA ALA A 38 -4.78 1.16 -12.69
C ALA A 38 -5.71 2.37 -12.81
N ALA A 39 -7.02 2.16 -12.74
CA ALA A 39 -8.01 3.24 -12.74
C ALA A 39 -7.85 4.18 -11.53
N ALA A 40 -7.45 3.65 -10.36
CA ALA A 40 -7.20 4.43 -9.16
C ALA A 40 -5.88 5.23 -9.20
N ALA A 41 -5.03 4.97 -10.18
CA ALA A 41 -3.79 5.71 -10.48
C ALA A 41 -2.90 6.03 -9.25
N PRO A 42 -2.53 5.05 -8.40
CA PRO A 42 -1.71 5.30 -7.24
C PRO A 42 -0.30 5.78 -7.61
N GLU A 43 0.22 6.72 -6.81
CA GLU A 43 1.60 7.24 -6.93
C GLU A 43 2.63 6.37 -6.21
N VAL A 44 2.17 5.54 -5.26
CA VAL A 44 2.99 4.61 -4.48
C VAL A 44 2.25 3.29 -4.31
N ILE A 45 2.95 2.16 -4.46
CA ILE A 45 2.45 0.83 -4.12
C ILE A 45 3.32 0.23 -3.02
N LEU A 46 2.67 -0.21 -1.94
CA LEU A 46 3.33 -0.91 -0.83
C LEU A 46 2.99 -2.39 -0.86
N LEU A 47 4.01 -3.24 -0.89
CA LEU A 47 3.93 -4.70 -0.95
C LEU A 47 4.51 -5.29 0.34
N PRO A 48 3.71 -5.49 1.40
CA PRO A 48 4.24 -5.97 2.67
C PRO A 48 4.67 -7.45 2.62
N ASP A 49 5.49 -7.86 3.58
CA ASP A 49 5.86 -9.28 3.76
C ASP A 49 4.89 -10.06 4.69
N GLU A 50 3.94 -9.37 5.33
CA GLU A 50 2.84 -9.92 6.12
C GLU A 50 1.65 -8.94 6.25
N PRO A 51 0.41 -9.41 6.50
CA PRO A 51 -0.01 -10.81 6.73
C PRO A 51 0.07 -11.68 5.47
N TYR A 52 0.03 -11.08 4.29
CA TYR A 52 0.33 -11.75 3.03
C TYR A 52 1.74 -11.37 2.58
N ARG A 53 2.57 -12.37 2.26
CA ARG A 53 3.96 -12.16 1.87
C ARG A 53 4.07 -11.88 0.38
N PHE A 54 4.19 -10.61 0.01
CA PHE A 54 4.54 -10.26 -1.36
C PHE A 54 6.00 -10.61 -1.66
N ARG A 55 6.27 -11.05 -2.89
CA ARG A 55 7.59 -11.43 -3.41
C ARG A 55 7.84 -10.73 -4.74
N GLN A 56 9.10 -10.68 -5.15
CA GLN A 56 9.52 -10.15 -6.45
C GLN A 56 8.74 -10.78 -7.62
N ALA A 57 8.37 -12.07 -7.52
CA ALA A 57 7.57 -12.75 -8.54
C ALA A 57 6.20 -12.07 -8.79
N HIS A 58 5.59 -11.44 -7.79
CA HIS A 58 4.32 -10.73 -7.93
C HIS A 58 4.44 -9.42 -8.71
N LEU A 59 5.67 -8.94 -8.98
CA LEU A 59 5.85 -7.79 -9.86
C LEU A 59 5.46 -8.11 -11.31
N ALA A 60 5.53 -9.39 -11.71
CA ALA A 60 5.11 -9.83 -13.04
C ALA A 60 3.62 -9.56 -13.29
N ASP A 61 2.79 -9.54 -12.24
CA ASP A 61 1.37 -9.27 -12.35
C ASP A 61 1.10 -7.83 -12.84
N PHE A 62 2.02 -6.89 -12.59
CA PHE A 62 1.92 -5.50 -13.06
C PHE A 62 2.44 -5.28 -14.49
N GLU A 63 2.99 -6.30 -15.16
CA GLU A 63 3.48 -6.18 -16.54
C GLU A 63 2.42 -5.65 -17.52
N PRO A 64 1.14 -6.04 -17.45
CA PRO A 64 0.09 -5.48 -18.31
C PRO A 64 -0.34 -4.05 -17.92
N HIS A 65 0.16 -3.52 -16.80
CA HIS A 65 -0.31 -2.29 -16.16
C HIS A 65 0.85 -1.29 -15.92
N ARG A 66 1.78 -1.19 -16.88
CA ARG A 66 2.93 -0.27 -16.83
C ARG A 66 2.53 1.21 -16.84
N ASP A 67 1.29 1.51 -17.17
CA ASP A 67 0.69 2.85 -17.18
C ASP A 67 0.38 3.39 -15.77
N ILE A 68 0.31 2.50 -14.76
CA ILE A 68 0.14 2.92 -13.36
C ILE A 68 1.26 3.89 -12.95
N PRO A 69 0.95 5.07 -12.36
CA PRO A 69 1.96 6.06 -12.01
C PRO A 69 3.09 5.51 -11.11
N ALA A 70 2.74 4.76 -10.05
CA ALA A 70 3.71 4.10 -9.18
C ALA A 70 4.63 3.13 -9.94
N ILE A 71 4.11 2.33 -10.87
CA ILE A 71 4.91 1.37 -11.64
C ILE A 71 5.87 2.12 -12.56
N ARG A 72 5.36 3.09 -13.31
CA ARG A 72 6.14 3.93 -14.24
C ARG A 72 7.25 4.69 -13.52
N ALA A 73 6.99 5.20 -12.32
CA ALA A 73 7.95 5.93 -11.51
C ALA A 73 8.89 5.01 -10.68
N GLY A 74 8.71 3.69 -10.74
CA GLY A 74 9.50 2.74 -9.93
C GLY A 74 9.21 2.82 -8.43
N ARG A 75 8.05 3.38 -8.04
CA ARG A 75 7.61 3.60 -6.65
C ARG A 75 6.80 2.41 -6.11
N VAL A 76 7.36 1.21 -6.28
CA VAL A 76 6.83 -0.04 -5.71
C VAL A 76 7.77 -0.50 -4.61
N HIS A 77 7.31 -0.48 -3.38
CA HIS A 77 8.15 -0.75 -2.21
C HIS A 77 7.72 -2.04 -1.52
N PHE A 78 8.66 -2.97 -1.38
CA PHE A 78 8.52 -4.06 -0.43
C PHE A 78 8.76 -3.52 0.98
N VAL A 79 7.84 -3.76 1.91
CA VAL A 79 7.89 -3.16 3.25
C VAL A 79 7.73 -4.19 4.36
N ASP A 80 8.26 -3.89 5.55
CA ASP A 80 8.02 -4.67 6.77
C ASP A 80 6.53 -4.55 7.15
N GLY A 81 5.80 -5.66 7.03
CA GLY A 81 4.38 -5.77 7.33
C GLY A 81 4.08 -5.56 8.82
N LYS A 82 5.06 -5.71 9.72
CA LYS A 82 4.86 -5.41 11.16
C LYS A 82 4.75 -3.94 11.43
N LEU A 83 5.61 -3.17 10.79
CA LEU A 83 5.45 -1.73 10.79
C LEU A 83 4.14 -1.40 10.06
N LEU A 84 3.86 -2.11 8.96
CA LEU A 84 2.64 -2.18 8.13
C LEU A 84 1.31 -2.03 8.87
N ALA A 85 0.96 -3.16 9.46
CA ALA A 85 -0.39 -3.60 9.71
C ALA A 85 -0.64 -3.97 11.17
N TRP A 86 0.39 -3.98 12.02
CA TRP A 86 0.27 -4.25 13.44
C TRP A 86 0.51 -3.00 14.27
N TYR A 87 -0.37 -2.78 15.23
CA TYR A 87 -0.18 -1.81 16.30
C TYR A 87 0.74 -2.40 17.38
N GLY A 88 1.39 -1.53 18.16
CA GLY A 88 2.18 -1.95 19.32
C GLY A 88 3.48 -1.15 19.51
N PRO A 89 4.49 -1.75 20.17
CA PRO A 89 5.67 -1.02 20.64
C PRO A 89 6.53 -0.44 19.49
N ARG A 90 6.43 -0.99 18.28
CA ARG A 90 7.15 -0.51 17.10
C ARG A 90 6.46 0.66 16.39
N ILE A 91 5.40 1.25 16.97
CA ILE A 91 4.68 2.37 16.32
C ILE A 91 5.58 3.58 16.09
N ALA A 92 6.49 3.90 17.02
CA ALA A 92 7.45 4.99 16.83
C ALA A 92 8.36 4.75 15.61
N GLU A 93 8.92 3.54 15.50
CA GLU A 93 9.71 3.13 14.33
C GLU A 93 8.89 3.16 13.04
N ALA A 94 7.61 2.74 13.11
CA ALA A 94 6.70 2.75 11.97
C ALA A 94 6.46 4.19 11.46
N LEU A 95 6.27 5.15 12.37
CA LEU A 95 6.03 6.57 12.06
C LEU A 95 7.29 7.27 11.52
N GLU A 96 8.49 6.83 11.91
CA GLU A 96 9.74 7.39 11.41
C GLU A 96 10.07 6.88 9.99
N ARG A 97 9.87 5.59 9.72
CA ARG A 97 10.35 4.94 8.48
C ARG A 97 9.41 5.08 7.28
N ARG A 98 8.13 5.40 7.47
CA ARG A 98 7.13 5.43 6.38
C ARG A 98 7.03 6.75 5.63
N PRO A 99 7.03 7.93 6.27
CA PRO A 99 6.81 9.19 5.56
C PRO A 99 7.71 9.38 4.33
N PRO A 100 9.01 8.98 4.34
CA PRO A 100 9.86 9.08 3.15
C PRO A 100 9.37 8.25 1.95
N LEU A 101 8.65 7.15 2.16
CA LEU A 101 8.10 6.32 1.08
C LEU A 101 6.86 6.95 0.43
N LEU A 102 6.16 7.80 1.17
CA LEU A 102 4.90 8.43 0.76
C LEU A 102 5.09 9.87 0.28
N ALA A 103 6.24 10.48 0.57
CA ALA A 103 6.60 11.80 0.07
C ALA A 103 6.68 11.81 -1.47
N PRO A 104 6.21 12.87 -2.14
CA PRO A 104 6.21 12.97 -3.60
C PRO A 104 7.60 12.84 -4.23
#